data_AF-A0A8J7GKN6-F1
#
_entry.id   AF-A0A8J7GKN6-F1
#
_cell.length_a   1.000
_cell.length_b   1.000
_cell.length_c   1.000
_cell.angle_alpha   90.00
_cell.angle_beta   90.00
_cell.angle_gamma   90.00
#
_symmetry.space_group_name_H-M   'P 1'
#
loop_
_entity.id
_entity.type
_entity.pdbx_description
1 polymer ?
#
loop_
_entity_poly.entity_id
_entity_poly.type
_entity_poly.pdbx_seq_one_letter_code
_entity_poly.pdbx_strand_id
1 'polypeptide(L)'
;MGERNGSELPKFTINRTWRKTRASVFTASVAAGPLAATPYDLRHAAVSTWLNGGVPSTDVAEWAGHSVEILHKIYAKCLDGGTEILRQRVQAAFGHRPAQNLRTYLA
;
A
#
# COMPACT_ATOMS: atom_id res chain seq x y z
N MET A 1 -28.59 18.33 18.55
CA MET A 1 -27.24 18.91 18.52
C MET A 1 -26.34 17.95 19.28
N GLY A 2 -25.60 17.09 18.59
CA GLY A 2 -24.81 16.03 19.22
C GLY A 2 -23.56 16.59 19.89
N GLU A 3 -23.24 16.07 21.08
CA GLU A 3 -22.02 16.38 21.83
C GLU A 3 -20.78 16.28 20.94
N ARG A 4 -19.99 17.35 20.92
CA ARG A 4 -18.71 17.39 20.23
C ARG A 4 -17.66 16.90 21.21
N ASN A 5 -17.12 15.71 21.00
CA ASN A 5 -15.95 15.23 21.72
C ASN A 5 -14.81 16.24 21.49
N GLY A 6 -14.40 16.97 22.53
CA GLY A 6 -13.39 18.04 22.44
C GLY A 6 -11.98 17.57 22.03
N SER A 7 -11.77 16.26 21.93
CA SER A 7 -10.50 15.63 21.57
C SER A 7 -10.40 15.17 20.11
N GLU A 8 -11.51 15.06 19.36
CA GLU A 8 -11.52 14.51 18.01
C GLU A 8 -12.02 15.52 16.97
N LEU A 9 -11.29 15.67 15.87
CA LEU A 9 -11.71 16.53 14.78
C LEU A 9 -12.96 15.98 14.10
N PRO A 10 -14.00 16.81 13.85
CA PRO A 10 -15.16 16.35 13.10
C PRO A 10 -14.77 15.83 11.71
N LYS A 11 -15.37 14.69 11.31
CA LYS A 11 -15.13 14.06 9.99
C LYS A 11 -15.32 15.03 8.82
N PHE A 12 -16.30 15.92 8.91
CA PHE A 12 -16.53 16.96 7.90
C PHE A 12 -15.32 17.90 7.76
N THR A 13 -14.71 18.31 8.87
CA THR A 13 -13.52 19.16 8.89
C THR A 13 -12.33 18.47 8.23
N ILE A 14 -12.11 17.19 8.55
CA ILE A 14 -11.06 16.37 7.93
C ILE A 14 -11.28 16.28 6.42
N ASN A 15 -12.48 15.88 5.98
CA ASN A 15 -12.80 15.71 4.57
C ASN A 15 -12.71 17.02 3.78
N ARG A 16 -13.16 18.14 4.36
CA ARG A 16 -13.06 19.46 3.73
C ARG A 16 -11.61 19.88 3.54
N THR A 17 -10.80 19.72 4.58
CA THR A 17 -9.37 20.05 4.53
C THR A 17 -8.66 19.16 3.52
N TRP A 18 -8.95 17.85 3.52
CA TRP A 18 -8.42 16.89 2.56
C TRP A 18 -8.68 17.29 1.11
N ARG A 19 -9.94 17.64 0.76
CA ARG A 19 -10.30 18.08 -0.59
C ARG A 19 -9.53 19.33 -1.01
N LYS A 20 -9.39 20.30 -0.09
CA LYS A 20 -8.62 21.53 -0.36
C LYS A 20 -7.15 21.21 -0.63
N THR A 21 -6.54 20.36 0.19
CA THR A 21 -5.14 19.95 0.02
C THR A 21 -4.93 19.16 -1.28
N ARG A 22 -5.83 18.24 -1.65
CA ARG A 22 -5.75 17.53 -2.94
C ARG A 22 -5.74 18.51 -4.12
N ALA A 23 -6.64 19.50 -4.10
CA ALA A 23 -6.74 20.50 -5.16
C ALA A 23 -5.50 21.40 -5.24
N SER A 24 -4.77 21.62 -4.14
CA SER A 24 -3.54 22.43 -4.15
C SER A 24 -2.28 21.66 -4.53
N VAL A 25 -2.25 20.33 -4.34
CA VAL A 25 -1.05 19.51 -4.58
C VAL A 25 -1.08 18.82 -5.94
N PHE A 26 -2.26 18.36 -6.39
CA PHE A 26 -2.38 17.64 -7.65
C PHE A 26 -2.68 18.55 -8.84
N THR A 27 -2.27 18.11 -10.04
CA THR A 27 -2.73 18.72 -11.29
C THR A 27 -4.26 18.55 -11.43
N ALA A 28 -4.90 19.40 -12.22
CA ALA A 28 -6.35 19.36 -12.41
C ALA A 28 -6.85 17.98 -12.90
N SER A 29 -6.10 17.33 -13.81
CA SER A 29 -6.43 16.00 -14.32
C SER A 29 -6.34 14.92 -13.23
N VAL A 30 -5.31 14.96 -12.37
CA VAL A 30 -5.14 14.00 -11.27
C VAL A 30 -6.16 14.23 -10.16
N ALA A 31 -6.45 15.49 -9.83
CA ALA A 31 -7.44 15.85 -8.81
C ALA A 31 -8.86 15.40 -9.18
N ALA A 32 -9.20 15.45 -10.47
CA ALA A 32 -10.46 14.95 -11.02
C ALA A 32 -10.54 13.40 -11.03
N GLY A 33 -9.40 12.72 -10.98
CA GLY A 33 -9.32 11.26 -10.92
C GLY A 33 -9.58 10.70 -9.51
N PRO A 34 -9.66 9.36 -9.40
CA PRO A 34 -9.95 8.66 -8.15
C PRO A 34 -8.76 8.62 -7.18
N LEU A 35 -7.57 9.07 -7.60
CA LEU A 35 -6.36 8.98 -6.78
C LEU A 35 -6.51 9.77 -5.48
N ALA A 36 -6.38 9.06 -4.36
CA ALA A 36 -6.47 9.63 -3.01
C ALA A 36 -7.77 10.43 -2.77
N ALA A 37 -8.88 10.04 -3.40
CA ALA A 37 -10.18 10.70 -3.28
C ALA A 37 -10.65 10.88 -1.83
N THR A 38 -10.29 9.94 -0.94
CA THR A 38 -10.53 10.01 0.49
C THR A 38 -9.23 9.91 1.29
N PRO A 39 -9.20 10.41 2.55
CA PRO A 39 -8.05 10.15 3.42
C PRO A 39 -7.79 8.65 3.65
N TYR A 40 -8.84 7.83 3.58
CA TYR A 40 -8.73 6.38 3.79
C TYR A 40 -7.97 5.68 2.66
N ASP A 41 -7.93 6.27 1.47
CA ASP A 41 -7.16 5.74 0.34
C ASP A 41 -5.66 5.75 0.64
N LEU A 42 -5.17 6.69 1.47
CA LEU A 42 -3.77 6.70 1.93
C LEU A 42 -3.46 5.49 2.81
N ARG A 43 -4.42 5.07 3.64
CA ARG A 43 -4.27 3.88 4.47
C ARG A 43 -4.19 2.63 3.59
N HIS A 44 -5.03 2.54 2.56
CA HIS A 44 -4.94 1.46 1.58
C HIS A 44 -3.60 1.46 0.83
N ALA A 45 -3.10 2.62 0.44
CA ALA A 45 -1.80 2.76 -0.22
C ALA A 45 -0.65 2.32 0.69
N ALA A 46 -0.65 2.73 1.97
CA ALA A 46 0.37 2.33 2.93
C ALA A 46 0.40 0.80 3.14
N VAL A 47 -0.75 0.20 3.44
CA VAL A 47 -0.85 -1.24 3.71
C VAL A 47 -0.45 -2.08 2.50
N SER A 48 -0.95 -1.73 1.30
CA SER A 48 -0.57 -2.43 0.07
C SER A 48 0.93 -2.29 -0.23
N THR A 49 1.51 -1.12 0.02
CA THR A 49 2.95 -0.88 -0.17
C THR A 49 3.79 -1.75 0.77
N TRP A 50 3.42 -1.86 2.04
CA TRP A 50 4.15 -2.72 2.99
C TRP A 50 4.09 -4.20 2.60
N LEU A 51 2.90 -4.68 2.22
CA LEU A 51 2.73 -6.06 1.75
C LEU A 51 3.55 -6.33 0.49
N ASN A 52 3.48 -5.46 -0.50
CA ASN A 52 4.26 -5.59 -1.75
C ASN A 52 5.77 -5.47 -1.50
N GLY A 53 6.18 -4.70 -0.50
CA GLY A 53 7.55 -4.62 -0.02
C GLY A 53 8.05 -5.92 0.62
N GLY A 54 7.15 -6.83 1.00
CA GLY A 54 7.47 -8.10 1.66
C GLY A 54 7.48 -8.02 3.18
N VAL A 55 6.90 -6.98 3.78
CA VAL A 55 6.73 -6.93 5.24
C VAL A 55 5.80 -8.09 5.66
N PRO A 56 6.13 -8.83 6.73
CA PRO A 56 5.27 -9.91 7.23
C PRO A 56 3.84 -9.44 7.50
N SER A 57 2.86 -10.28 7.14
CA SER A 57 1.44 -9.94 7.32
C SER A 57 1.05 -9.70 8.78
N THR A 58 1.76 -10.31 9.74
CA THR A 58 1.56 -10.09 11.18
C THR A 58 1.85 -8.64 11.57
N ASP A 59 3.00 -8.11 11.14
CA ASP A 59 3.46 -6.77 11.51
C ASP A 59 2.58 -5.72 10.82
N VAL A 60 2.25 -5.94 9.54
CA VAL A 60 1.34 -5.08 8.80
C VAL A 60 -0.05 -5.04 9.45
N ALA A 61 -0.57 -6.19 9.90
CA ALA A 61 -1.86 -6.26 10.56
C ALA A 61 -1.87 -5.49 11.89
N GLU A 62 -0.80 -5.65 12.69
CA GLU A 62 -0.60 -4.92 13.94
C GLU A 62 -0.55 -3.40 13.71
N TRP A 63 0.30 -2.92 12.79
CA TRP A 63 0.41 -1.48 12.51
C TRP A 63 -0.87 -0.89 11.91
N ALA A 64 -1.60 -1.69 11.14
CA ALA A 64 -2.89 -1.29 10.64
C ALA A 64 -3.96 -1.32 11.76
N GLY A 65 -3.78 -2.08 12.84
CA GLY A 65 -4.78 -2.21 13.90
C GLY A 65 -5.97 -3.09 13.50
N HIS A 66 -5.74 -4.17 12.76
CA HIS A 66 -6.74 -5.19 12.45
C HIS A 66 -6.12 -6.58 12.48
N SER A 67 -6.93 -7.65 12.49
CA SER A 67 -6.40 -9.02 12.44
C SER A 67 -5.77 -9.37 11.08
N VAL A 68 -4.91 -10.39 11.07
CA VAL A 68 -4.32 -10.95 9.83
C VAL A 68 -5.41 -11.49 8.91
N GLU A 69 -6.46 -12.09 9.46
CA GLU A 69 -7.62 -12.56 8.69
C GLU A 69 -8.29 -11.42 7.91
N ILE A 70 -8.55 -10.28 8.57
CA ILE A 70 -9.12 -9.10 7.91
C ILE A 70 -8.14 -8.53 6.88
N LEU A 71 -6.84 -8.52 7.19
CA LEU A 71 -5.81 -8.09 6.25
C LEU A 71 -5.85 -8.93 4.97
N HIS A 72 -5.82 -10.26 5.06
CA HIS A 72 -5.85 -11.13 3.88
C HIS A 72 -7.18 -11.02 3.13
N LYS A 73 -8.31 -10.90 3.84
CA LYS A 73 -9.62 -10.67 3.20
C LYS A 73 -9.66 -9.41 2.34
N ILE A 74 -9.04 -8.32 2.78
CA ILE A 74 -9.06 -7.03 2.08
C ILE A 74 -7.95 -6.95 1.02
N TYR A 75 -6.75 -7.47 1.32
CA TYR A 75 -5.54 -7.21 0.54
C TYR A 75 -4.95 -8.43 -0.17
N ALA A 76 -5.65 -9.58 -0.23
CA ALA A 76 -5.18 -10.76 -0.96
C ALA A 76 -4.66 -10.45 -2.37
N LYS A 77 -5.36 -9.57 -3.11
CA LYS A 77 -4.99 -9.15 -4.46
C LYS A 77 -3.59 -8.50 -4.56
N CYS A 78 -3.11 -7.87 -3.48
CA CYS A 78 -1.76 -7.30 -3.45
C CYS A 78 -0.70 -8.41 -3.38
N LEU A 79 -1.02 -9.55 -2.75
CA LEU A 79 -0.12 -10.68 -2.60
C LEU A 79 0.00 -11.51 -3.89
N ASP A 80 -1.05 -11.54 -4.70
CA ASP A 80 -1.13 -12.37 -5.92
C ASP A 80 -0.17 -11.91 -7.05
N GLY A 81 0.25 -10.64 -7.06
CA GLY A 81 1.14 -10.09 -8.10
C GLY A 81 2.64 -10.34 -7.87
N GLY A 82 3.01 -10.90 -6.72
CA GLY A 82 4.41 -11.00 -6.27
C GLY A 82 5.09 -12.33 -6.53
N THR A 83 4.44 -13.32 -7.17
CA THR A 83 4.93 -14.70 -7.23
C THR A 83 6.34 -14.82 -7.79
N GLU A 84 6.68 -14.05 -8.83
CA GLU A 84 8.02 -14.09 -9.43
C GLU A 84 9.07 -13.46 -8.52
N ILE A 85 8.75 -12.34 -7.86
CA ILE A 85 9.63 -11.70 -6.87
C ILE A 85 9.82 -12.61 -5.65
N LEU A 86 8.76 -13.26 -5.19
CA LEU A 86 8.79 -14.23 -4.09
C LEU A 86 9.66 -15.44 -4.48
N ARG A 87 9.50 -15.95 -5.70
CA ARG A 87 10.33 -17.04 -6.23
C ARG A 87 11.81 -16.63 -6.27
N GLN A 88 12.13 -15.43 -6.73
CA GLN A 88 13.50 -14.90 -6.73
C GLN A 88 14.07 -14.78 -5.31
N ARG A 89 13.27 -14.28 -4.35
CA ARG A 89 13.67 -14.22 -2.93
C ARG A 89 13.94 -15.61 -2.35
N VAL A 90 13.10 -16.59 -2.65
CA VAL A 90 13.27 -17.99 -2.23
C VAL A 90 14.52 -18.61 -2.88
N GLN A 91 14.71 -18.41 -4.18
CA GLN A 91 15.90 -18.86 -4.91
C GLN A 91 17.18 -18.25 -4.33
N ALA A 92 17.18 -16.95 -4.04
CA ALA A 92 18.31 -16.28 -3.40
C ALA A 92 18.59 -16.83 -2.00
N ALA A 93 17.56 -17.10 -1.19
CA ALA A 93 17.70 -17.72 0.12
C ALA A 93 18.31 -19.13 0.04
N PHE A 94 18.03 -19.89 -1.03
CA PHE A 94 18.66 -21.18 -1.32
C PHE A 94 20.03 -21.07 -2.02
N GLY A 95 20.59 -19.85 -2.17
CA GLY A 95 21.90 -19.64 -2.79
C GLY A 95 21.91 -19.78 -4.32
N HIS A 96 20.74 -19.77 -4.97
CA HIS A 96 20.64 -19.80 -6.42
C HIS A 96 21.00 -18.42 -7.00
N ARG A 97 22.11 -18.33 -7.73
CA ARG A 97 22.44 -17.14 -8.53
C ARG A 97 21.53 -17.12 -9.77
N PRO A 98 20.89 -15.99 -10.10
CA PRO A 98 20.17 -15.88 -11.37
C PRO A 98 21.16 -16.18 -12.50
N ALA A 99 20.72 -17.01 -13.45
CA ALA A 99 21.55 -17.44 -14.58
C ALA A 99 22.17 -16.20 -15.23
N GLN A 100 23.49 -16.04 -15.08
CA GLN A 100 24.22 -15.05 -15.86
C GLN A 100 24.09 -15.51 -17.31
N ASN A 101 23.32 -14.76 -18.09
CA ASN A 101 23.16 -15.01 -19.51
C ASN A 101 24.56 -15.05 -20.14
N LEU A 102 25.04 -16.26 -20.45
CA LEU A 102 26.27 -16.53 -21.20
C LEU A 102 26.06 -16.12 -22.66
N ARG A 103 25.91 -14.82 -22.91
CA ARG A 103 25.76 -14.22 -24.24
C ARG A 103 26.87 -13.20 -24.56
N THR A 104 28.08 -13.45 -24.08
CA THR A 104 29.24 -12.57 -24.38
C THR A 104 30.52 -13.33 -24.75
N TYR A 105 30.45 -14.59 -25.19
CA TYR A 105 31.64 -15.36 -25.60
C TYR A 105 31.60 -15.91 -27.04
N LEU A 106 31.01 -15.16 -27.98
CA LEU A 106 31.20 -15.41 -29.42
C LEU A 106 31.37 -14.08 -30.18
N ALA A 107 32.56 -13.50 -30.06
CA ALA A 107 33.14 -12.57 -31.03
C ALA A 107 34.62 -12.92 -31.21
#